data_AF-A0A285N3R3-F1
#
_entry.id   AF-A0A285N3R3-F1
#
_cell.length_a   1.000
_cell.length_b   1.000
_cell.length_c   1.000
_cell.angle_alpha   90.00
_cell.angle_beta   90.00
_cell.angle_gamma   90.00
#
_symmetry.space_group_name_H-M   'P 1'
#
loop_
_entity.id
_entity.type
_entity.pdbx_description
1 polymer ?
#
loop_
_entity_poly.entity_id
_entity_poly.type
_entity_poly.pdbx_seq_one_letter_code
_entity_poly.pdbx_strand_id
1 'polypeptide(L)'
;MIHVSTTEFASHGWWERYKETVNDDPEMQVRGHDKFDTNFYVDIGDERFLIEMNDGHVDDVVPDPALNNRWEFGVEGDRETWEEFVAETPPAFNHEIIASNYRAAVRNEDNRLELTGDNKKIFQNLRAFQRALDLMREANVNGGGS
;
A
#
# COMPACT_ATOMS: atom_id res chain seq x y z
N MET A 1 -25.07 10.71 16.63
CA MET A 1 -24.42 11.00 15.34
C MET A 1 -22.96 10.71 15.55
N ILE A 2 -22.49 9.54 15.11
CA ILE A 2 -21.08 9.14 15.29
C ILE A 2 -20.30 9.94 14.25
N HIS A 3 -19.38 10.80 14.69
CA HIS A 3 -18.37 11.37 13.80
C HIS A 3 -17.47 10.21 13.39
N VAL A 4 -17.71 9.62 12.22
CA VAL A 4 -16.72 8.75 11.59
C VAL A 4 -15.63 9.70 11.12
N SER A 5 -14.45 9.59 11.73
CA SER A 5 -13.31 10.42 11.32
C SER A 5 -12.93 10.00 9.90
N THR A 6 -13.14 10.88 8.92
CA THR A 6 -12.79 10.64 7.52
C THR A 6 -11.27 10.57 7.29
N THR A 7 -10.45 10.66 8.35
CA THR A 7 -8.99 10.58 8.29
C THR A 7 -8.42 9.39 9.06
N GLU A 8 -9.28 8.56 9.65
CA GLU A 8 -8.84 7.32 10.32
C GLU A 8 -8.16 6.38 9.30
N PHE A 9 -7.12 5.67 9.75
CA PHE A 9 -6.37 4.76 8.89
C PHE A 9 -7.28 3.72 8.22
N ALA A 10 -7.10 3.54 6.91
CA ALA A 10 -7.92 2.70 6.03
C ALA A 10 -9.41 3.12 5.89
N SER A 11 -9.83 4.25 6.45
CA SER A 11 -11.15 4.82 6.14
C SER A 11 -11.21 5.32 4.70
N HIS A 12 -12.43 5.50 4.17
CA HIS A 12 -12.62 6.02 2.81
C HIS A 12 -11.87 7.34 2.57
N GLY A 13 -11.95 8.31 3.49
CA GLY A 13 -11.25 9.58 3.32
C GLY A 13 -9.74 9.52 3.56
N TRP A 14 -9.22 8.43 4.14
CA TRP A 14 -7.78 8.14 4.13
C TRP A 14 -7.35 7.61 2.76
N TRP A 15 -8.13 6.72 2.14
CA TRP A 15 -7.86 6.20 0.80
C TRP A 15 -7.97 7.27 -0.30
N GLU A 16 -8.91 8.21 -0.22
CA GLU A 16 -8.97 9.35 -1.14
C GLU A 16 -7.71 10.22 -1.04
N ARG A 17 -7.24 10.47 0.18
CA ARG A 17 -5.97 11.20 0.39
C ARG A 17 -4.77 10.42 -0.13
N TYR A 18 -4.73 9.11 0.08
CA TYR A 18 -3.69 8.25 -0.49
C TYR A 18 -3.65 8.38 -2.00
N LYS A 19 -4.80 8.32 -2.66
CA LYS A 19 -4.94 8.51 -4.11
C LYS A 19 -4.41 9.88 -4.55
N GLU A 20 -4.78 10.96 -3.88
CA GLU A 20 -4.24 12.30 -4.15
C GLU A 20 -2.71 12.34 -3.97
N THR A 21 -2.21 11.77 -2.86
CA THR A 21 -0.79 11.72 -2.51
C THR A 21 0.03 10.97 -3.56
N VAL A 22 -0.48 9.86 -4.08
CA VAL A 22 0.15 9.11 -5.18
C VAL A 22 0.12 9.90 -6.49
N ASN A 23 -1.03 10.49 -6.81
CA ASN A 23 -1.22 11.18 -8.08
C ASN A 23 -0.40 12.47 -8.18
N ASP A 24 -0.08 13.10 -7.05
CA ASP A 24 0.79 14.28 -6.96
C ASP A 24 2.28 13.94 -6.83
N ASP A 25 2.64 12.66 -6.65
CA ASP A 25 4.03 12.25 -6.45
C ASP A 25 4.85 12.29 -7.76
N PRO A 26 5.97 13.06 -7.82
CA PRO A 26 6.78 13.15 -9.03
C PRO A 26 7.48 11.84 -9.44
N GLU A 27 7.77 10.93 -8.50
CA GLU A 27 8.38 9.63 -8.83
C GLU A 27 7.36 8.65 -9.43
N MET A 28 6.07 8.83 -9.13
CA MET A 28 4.98 8.06 -9.73
C MET A 28 4.63 8.57 -11.13
N GLN A 29 4.88 9.84 -11.46
CA GLN A 29 4.59 10.45 -12.77
C GLN A 29 5.64 10.15 -13.87
N VAL A 30 6.46 9.10 -13.72
CA VAL A 30 7.50 8.75 -14.70
C VAL A 30 6.88 8.33 -16.03
N ARG A 31 7.29 8.98 -17.12
CA ARG A 31 6.82 8.69 -18.48
C ARG A 31 7.69 7.62 -19.14
N GLY A 32 7.11 6.56 -19.71
CA GLY A 32 7.82 5.65 -20.61
C GLY A 32 7.40 4.19 -20.47
N HIS A 33 8.27 3.24 -20.78
CA HIS A 33 7.97 1.81 -20.64
C HIS A 33 7.89 1.36 -19.15
N ASP A 34 8.42 2.16 -18.23
CA ASP A 34 8.54 1.82 -16.80
C ASP A 34 7.35 2.35 -15.96
N LYS A 35 6.22 2.60 -16.62
CA LYS A 35 4.98 3.10 -16.01
C LYS A 35 4.36 2.00 -15.15
N PHE A 36 3.96 2.34 -13.93
CA PHE A 36 3.34 1.39 -13.03
C PHE A 36 1.85 1.26 -13.32
N ASP A 37 1.52 0.23 -14.09
CA ASP A 37 0.17 -0.02 -14.64
C ASP A 37 -0.34 -1.40 -14.19
N THR A 38 -0.10 -1.74 -12.92
CA THR A 38 -0.43 -3.06 -12.39
C THR A 38 -1.19 -2.93 -11.09
N ASN A 39 -2.46 -3.33 -11.13
CA ASN A 39 -3.32 -3.40 -9.97
C ASN A 39 -2.77 -4.38 -8.93
N PHE A 40 -2.83 -3.96 -7.67
CA PHE A 40 -2.45 -4.76 -6.52
C PHE A 40 -3.46 -4.56 -5.40
N TYR A 41 -3.59 -5.54 -4.51
CA TYR A 41 -4.41 -5.38 -3.32
C TYR A 41 -3.59 -5.18 -2.05
N VAL A 42 -4.24 -4.64 -1.04
CA VAL A 42 -3.74 -4.44 0.31
C VAL A 42 -4.76 -5.07 1.26
N ASP A 43 -4.32 -6.05 2.05
CA ASP A 43 -5.13 -6.61 3.14
C ASP A 43 -4.67 -6.04 4.47
N ILE A 44 -5.60 -5.42 5.18
CA ILE A 44 -5.40 -4.83 6.50
C ILE A 44 -6.29 -5.59 7.49
N GLY A 45 -5.73 -6.64 8.10
CA GLY A 45 -6.52 -7.60 8.88
C GLY A 45 -7.51 -8.34 7.99
N ASP A 46 -8.81 -8.17 8.24
CA ASP A 46 -9.89 -8.83 7.48
C ASP A 46 -10.40 -7.99 6.30
N GLU A 47 -9.88 -6.78 6.09
CA GLU A 47 -10.34 -5.85 5.06
C GLU A 47 -9.40 -5.88 3.85
N ARG A 48 -9.96 -6.07 2.64
CA ARG A 48 -9.21 -6.06 1.38
C ARG A 48 -9.55 -4.82 0.57
N PHE A 49 -8.51 -4.11 0.14
CA PHE A 49 -8.61 -2.96 -0.75
C PHE A 49 -7.84 -3.22 -2.03
N LEU A 50 -8.50 -3.08 -3.18
CA LEU A 50 -7.83 -3.13 -4.48
C LEU A 50 -7.41 -1.73 -4.89
N ILE A 51 -6.13 -1.56 -5.19
CA ILE A 51 -5.56 -0.34 -5.76
C ILE A 51 -5.54 -0.51 -7.27
N GLU A 52 -6.43 0.22 -7.96
CA GLU A 52 -6.47 0.24 -9.42
C GLU A 52 -5.44 1.24 -9.94
N MET A 53 -4.35 0.73 -10.50
CA MET A 53 -3.25 1.53 -11.02
C MET A 53 -3.42 1.74 -12.52
N ASN A 54 -3.17 2.97 -12.96
CA ASN A 54 -3.15 3.35 -14.36
C ASN A 54 -1.99 4.31 -14.58
N ASP A 55 -0.92 3.83 -15.24
CA ASP A 55 0.17 4.70 -15.67
C ASP A 55 0.80 5.53 -14.52
N GLY A 56 1.04 4.89 -13.36
CA GLY A 56 1.57 5.54 -12.16
C GLY A 56 0.54 6.29 -11.32
N HIS A 57 -0.71 6.41 -11.78
CA HIS A 57 -1.81 6.99 -11.03
C HIS A 57 -2.68 5.93 -10.35
N VAL A 58 -3.26 6.29 -9.22
CA VAL A 58 -4.36 5.52 -8.62
C VAL A 58 -5.66 6.03 -9.23
N ASP A 59 -6.29 5.19 -10.06
CA ASP A 59 -7.60 5.47 -10.67
C ASP A 59 -8.71 5.31 -9.63
N ASP A 60 -8.68 4.23 -8.85
CA ASP A 60 -9.64 3.96 -7.79
C ASP A 60 -9.06 3.10 -6.66
N VAL A 61 -9.69 3.15 -5.49
CA VAL A 61 -9.46 2.22 -4.39
C VAL A 61 -10.77 1.51 -4.08
N VAL A 62 -10.85 0.24 -4.48
CA VAL A 62 -12.09 -0.56 -4.38
C VAL A 62 -12.06 -1.37 -3.08
N PRO A 63 -12.90 -1.04 -2.07
CA PRO A 63 -13.07 -1.90 -0.90
C PRO A 63 -13.85 -3.16 -1.27
N ASP A 64 -13.50 -4.28 -0.63
CA ASP A 64 -14.15 -5.59 -0.83
C ASP A 64 -14.28 -5.97 -2.32
N PRO A 65 -13.17 -6.03 -3.07
CA PRO A 65 -13.20 -6.25 -4.51
C PRO A 65 -13.87 -7.60 -4.85
N ALA A 66 -14.69 -7.59 -5.89
CA ALA A 66 -15.45 -8.75 -6.35
C ALA A 66 -14.65 -9.59 -7.36
N LEU A 67 -15.19 -10.75 -7.74
CA LEU A 67 -14.56 -11.71 -8.65
C LEU A 67 -14.19 -11.15 -10.03
N ASN A 68 -14.84 -10.06 -10.47
CA ASN A 68 -14.58 -9.41 -11.74
C ASN A 68 -13.40 -8.42 -11.67
N ASN A 69 -12.98 -8.01 -10.47
CA ASN A 69 -11.80 -7.20 -10.29
C ASN A 69 -10.54 -8.05 -10.50
N ARG A 70 -9.47 -7.43 -11.03
CA ARG A 70 -8.21 -8.13 -11.34
C ARG A 70 -7.04 -7.43 -10.68
N TRP A 71 -6.14 -8.23 -10.14
CA TRP A 71 -4.86 -7.83 -9.57
C TRP A 71 -3.82 -8.91 -9.87
N GLU A 72 -2.55 -8.50 -9.92
CA GLU A 72 -1.45 -9.44 -10.20
C GLU A 72 -0.79 -9.94 -8.90
N PHE A 73 -0.82 -9.12 -7.85
CA PHE A 73 -0.21 -9.39 -6.55
C PHE A 73 -0.86 -8.55 -5.44
N GLY A 74 -0.41 -8.72 -4.20
CA GLY A 74 -0.82 -7.88 -3.09
C GLY A 74 0.12 -7.95 -1.89
N VAL A 75 -0.23 -7.15 -0.88
CA VAL A 75 0.45 -7.10 0.42
C VAL A 75 -0.55 -7.44 1.51
N GLU A 76 -0.22 -8.41 2.34
CA GLU A 76 -1.09 -8.91 3.41
C GLU A 76 -0.45 -8.68 4.77
N GLY A 77 -1.24 -8.30 5.78
CA GLY A 77 -0.77 -8.12 7.14
C GLY A 77 -1.90 -7.80 8.11
N ASP A 78 -1.69 -8.06 9.40
CA ASP A 78 -2.64 -7.63 10.41
C ASP A 78 -2.66 -6.09 10.57
N ARG A 79 -3.73 -5.58 11.18
CA ARG A 79 -3.92 -4.13 11.35
C ARG A 79 -2.80 -3.48 12.16
N GLU A 80 -2.32 -4.15 13.20
CA GLU A 80 -1.22 -3.65 14.05
C GLU A 80 0.06 -3.46 13.24
N THR A 81 0.42 -4.43 12.41
CA THR A 81 1.59 -4.39 11.52
C THR A 81 1.48 -3.24 10.52
N TRP A 82 0.28 -3.02 9.96
CA TRP A 82 0.05 -1.89 9.06
C TRP A 82 0.14 -0.53 9.76
N GLU A 83 -0.44 -0.40 10.96
CA GLU A 83 -0.38 0.82 11.76
C GLU A 83 1.08 1.18 12.10
N GLU A 84 1.90 0.18 12.45
CA GLU A 84 3.35 0.36 12.61
C GLU A 84 4.04 0.74 11.30
N PHE A 85 3.64 0.13 10.18
CA PHE A 85 4.20 0.42 8.86
C PHE A 85 3.94 1.87 8.47
N VAL A 86 2.73 2.41 8.68
CA VAL A 86 2.38 3.79 8.28
C VAL A 86 2.67 4.86 9.34
N ALA A 87 3.25 4.50 10.49
CA ALA A 87 3.60 5.45 11.54
C ALA A 87 4.65 6.49 11.08
N GLU A 88 4.62 7.70 11.65
CA GLU A 88 5.57 8.78 11.29
C GLU A 88 7.03 8.37 11.53
N THR A 89 7.29 7.68 12.65
CA THR A 89 8.59 7.08 12.97
C THR A 89 8.40 5.57 13.12
N PRO A 90 8.67 4.77 12.08
CA PRO A 90 8.53 3.33 12.18
C PRO A 90 9.59 2.76 13.14
N PRO A 91 9.32 1.62 13.78
CA PRO A 91 10.33 0.87 14.53
C PRO A 91 11.56 0.57 13.64
N ALA A 92 12.74 0.46 14.25
CA ALA A 92 14.04 0.39 13.56
C ALA A 92 14.20 -0.76 12.53
N PHE A 93 13.22 -1.66 12.37
CA PHE A 93 13.23 -2.82 11.48
C PHE A 93 12.18 -2.78 10.35
N ASN A 94 11.29 -1.78 10.29
CA ASN A 94 10.15 -1.75 9.35
C ASN A 94 10.41 -0.99 8.02
N HIS A 95 11.67 -0.69 7.68
CA HIS A 95 11.97 0.26 6.61
C HIS A 95 11.88 -0.25 5.17
N GLU A 96 11.77 -1.55 4.91
CA GLU A 96 11.69 -2.06 3.53
C GLU A 96 10.84 -3.34 3.47
N ILE A 97 9.61 -3.28 2.94
CA ILE A 97 8.74 -4.46 2.70
C ILE A 97 9.49 -5.58 1.97
N ILE A 98 10.41 -5.20 1.09
CA ILE A 98 11.23 -6.12 0.29
C ILE A 98 12.38 -6.72 1.10
N ALA A 99 13.03 -5.94 1.96
CA ALA A 99 14.09 -6.46 2.80
C ALA A 99 13.57 -7.24 4.01
N SER A 100 12.35 -6.95 4.45
CA SER A 100 11.57 -7.74 5.39
C SER A 100 11.30 -9.11 4.79
N ASN A 101 10.64 -9.20 3.62
CA ASN A 101 10.33 -10.48 2.96
C ASN A 101 11.57 -11.32 2.59
N TYR A 102 12.70 -10.72 2.19
CA TYR A 102 13.91 -11.47 1.81
C TYR A 102 14.79 -11.89 3.01
N ARG A 103 14.83 -11.11 4.10
CA ARG A 103 15.56 -11.51 5.34
C ARG A 103 14.72 -12.40 6.26
N ALA A 104 13.39 -12.34 6.12
CA ALA A 104 12.36 -13.05 6.88
C ALA A 104 12.45 -14.58 6.86
N ALA A 105 12.83 -15.18 5.72
CA ALA A 105 12.99 -16.62 5.60
C ALA A 105 14.01 -17.22 6.61
N VAL A 106 14.80 -16.35 7.27
CA VAL A 106 15.85 -16.73 8.24
C VAL A 106 15.43 -16.48 9.70
N ARG A 107 14.37 -15.73 10.00
CA ARG A 107 13.92 -15.42 11.38
C ARG A 107 12.40 -15.49 11.53
N ASN A 108 11.96 -16.41 12.40
CA ASN A 108 10.58 -16.59 12.86
C ASN A 108 10.14 -15.36 13.66
N GLU A 109 9.55 -14.38 12.99
CA GLU A 109 8.89 -13.22 13.61
C GLU A 109 7.47 -13.19 13.03
N ASP A 110 6.47 -13.27 13.91
CA ASP A 110 5.08 -13.64 13.55
C ASP A 110 4.21 -12.46 13.05
N ASN A 111 4.71 -11.21 13.07
CA ASN A 111 3.96 -10.01 12.66
C ASN A 111 4.70 -9.25 11.55
N ARG A 112 4.41 -9.54 10.28
CA ARG A 112 5.05 -8.89 9.11
C ARG A 112 4.10 -8.74 7.94
N LEU A 113 4.41 -7.78 7.07
CA LEU A 113 3.76 -7.62 5.77
C LEU A 113 4.28 -8.67 4.79
N GLU A 114 3.40 -9.49 4.25
CA GLU A 114 3.68 -10.57 3.31
C GLU A 114 3.34 -10.17 1.88
N LEU A 115 4.20 -10.55 0.93
CA LEU A 115 3.94 -10.34 -0.51
C LEU A 115 3.36 -11.62 -1.12
N THR A 116 2.19 -11.49 -1.74
CA THR A 116 1.46 -12.62 -2.34
C THR A 116 1.17 -12.36 -3.83
N GLY A 117 1.23 -13.39 -4.67
CA GLY A 117 0.85 -13.32 -6.10
C GLY A 117 2.00 -13.54 -7.09
N ASP A 118 1.95 -12.88 -8.27
CA ASP A 118 2.96 -13.04 -9.31
C ASP A 118 4.28 -12.33 -8.95
N ASN A 119 5.24 -13.12 -8.48
CA ASN A 119 6.60 -12.66 -8.16
C ASN A 119 7.27 -11.89 -9.31
N LYS A 120 7.08 -12.30 -10.57
CA LYS A 120 7.69 -11.60 -11.71
C LYS A 120 7.11 -10.19 -11.83
N LYS A 121 5.80 -10.04 -11.66
CA LYS A 121 5.12 -8.73 -11.70
C LYS A 121 5.56 -7.82 -10.56
N ILE A 122 5.76 -8.38 -9.36
CA ILE A 122 6.32 -7.64 -8.21
C ILE A 122 7.72 -7.11 -8.57
N PHE A 123 8.63 -7.97 -9.05
CA PHE A 123 10.01 -7.54 -9.36
C PHE A 123 10.10 -6.57 -10.54
N GLN A 124 9.22 -6.71 -11.54
CA GLN A 124 9.16 -5.79 -12.67
C GLN A 124 8.73 -4.38 -12.25
N ASN A 125 7.84 -4.27 -11.26
CA ASN A 125 7.31 -3.00 -10.76
C ASN A 125 7.94 -2.54 -9.44
N LEU A 126 9.01 -3.21 -9.01
CA LEU A 126 9.50 -3.16 -7.63
C LEU A 126 9.65 -1.74 -7.06
N ARG A 127 10.31 -0.86 -7.82
CA ARG A 127 10.59 0.50 -7.36
C ARG A 127 9.31 1.32 -7.21
N ALA A 128 8.44 1.30 -8.22
CA ALA A 128 7.19 2.06 -8.20
C ALA A 128 6.21 1.49 -7.16
N PHE A 129 6.18 0.17 -7.00
CA PHE A 129 5.39 -0.49 -5.98
C PHE A 129 5.87 -0.15 -4.56
N GLN A 130 7.17 -0.17 -4.30
CA GLN A 130 7.72 0.31 -3.02
C GLN A 130 7.32 1.77 -2.76
N ARG A 131 7.48 2.66 -3.75
CA ARG A 131 7.08 4.06 -3.62
C ARG A 131 5.58 4.19 -3.32
N ALA A 132 4.73 3.42 -3.99
CA ALA A 132 3.29 3.41 -3.74
C ALA A 132 2.93 2.99 -2.31
N LEU A 133 3.71 2.10 -1.68
CA LEU A 133 3.53 1.72 -0.27
C LEU A 133 4.07 2.80 0.67
N ASP A 134 5.22 3.41 0.36
CA ASP A 134 5.77 4.51 1.15
C ASP A 134 4.82 5.72 1.20
N LEU A 135 4.12 5.99 0.09
CA LEU A 135 3.13 7.06 -0.01
C LEU A 135 1.89 6.82 0.89
N MET A 136 1.63 5.58 1.34
CA MET A 136 0.63 5.31 2.39
C MET A 136 1.04 5.93 3.72
N ARG A 137 2.33 5.90 4.06
CA ARG A 137 2.86 6.58 5.25
C ARG A 137 2.70 8.09 5.13
N GLU A 138 3.02 8.66 3.98
CA GLU A 138 2.85 10.10 3.73
C GLU A 138 1.38 10.52 3.87
N ALA A 139 0.46 9.75 3.29
CA ALA A 139 -0.97 9.99 3.43
C ALA A 139 -1.44 9.91 4.90
N ASN A 140 -0.87 9.00 5.69
CA ASN A 140 -1.18 8.82 7.10
C ASN A 140 -0.68 9.99 7.97
N VAL A 141 0.58 10.40 7.81
CA VAL A 141 1.18 11.50 8.57
C VAL A 141 0.47 12.83 8.27
N ASN A 142 0.14 13.08 7.01
CA ASN A 142 -0.56 14.31 6.60
C ASN A 142 -2.04 14.33 7.02
N GLY A 143 -2.63 13.18 7.42
CA GLY A 143 -4.01 13.07 7.92
C GLY A 143 -4.14 13.18 9.44
N GLY A 144 -3.05 13.02 10.20
CA GLY A 144 -3.03 13.03 11.67
C GLY A 144 -3.03 14.43 12.31
N GLY A 145 -3.06 15.50 11.51
CA GLY A 145 -3.15 16.88 11.98
C GLY A 145 -4.56 17.45 11.84
N SER A 146 -5.46 17.15 12.78
CA SER A 146 -6.72 17.91 13.01
C SER A 146 -7.20 17.76 14.44
#